data_AF-A0A9Q3JHN8-F1
#
_entry.id   AF-A0A9Q3JHN8-F1
#
_cell.length_a   1.000
_cell.length_b   1.000
_cell.length_c   1.000
_cell.angle_alpha   90.00
_cell.angle_beta   90.00
_cell.angle_gamma   90.00
#
_symmetry.space_group_name_H-M   'P 1'
#
loop_
_entity.id
_entity.type
_entity.pdbx_description
1 polymer ?
#
loop_
_entity_poly.entity_id
_entity_poly.type
_entity_poly.pdbx_seq_one_letter_code
_entity_poly.pdbx_strand_id
1 'polypeptide(L)'
;MCGKKAFTLVSPRHFPTFLGATGGPTTIDLTWANHIAQCLNPTTSTRINNHSSDHQSVIRKIFPLDHTPKQKPKHLSITLRKLDHMSFVTSLRENLDANPPNPVDLYPNTINQSTTTFTKAIRKAFESQGKWVITHHNCIKPWWETKILNPLVKKRNVARCQMLKTGLPESKTLYYQHWEVFKRKVWELKTSHWRRFLAEKGPENACLEYKFTKEHSTT
;
A
#
# COMPACT_ATOMS: atom_id res chain seq x y z
N MET A 1 10.04 -26.44 -16.85
CA MET A 1 9.02 -25.52 -16.27
C MET A 1 9.69 -24.49 -15.37
N CYS A 2 9.80 -23.23 -15.80
CA CYS A 2 10.44 -22.15 -15.03
C CYS A 2 9.40 -21.40 -14.18
N GLY A 3 9.10 -21.92 -12.99
CA GLY A 3 8.21 -21.28 -11.99
C GLY A 3 8.76 -21.26 -10.56
N LYS A 4 9.99 -21.77 -10.32
CA LYS A 4 10.53 -22.01 -8.97
C LYS A 4 10.89 -20.75 -8.17
N LYS A 5 10.83 -19.52 -8.74
CA LYS A 5 11.33 -18.29 -8.08
C LYS A 5 10.34 -17.10 -8.08
N ALA A 6 9.03 -17.34 -8.13
CA ALA A 6 8.01 -16.27 -8.12
C ALA A 6 8.09 -15.25 -9.28
N PHE A 7 8.65 -15.69 -10.42
CA PHE A 7 8.62 -14.98 -11.69
C PHE A 7 7.77 -15.76 -12.68
N THR A 8 6.87 -15.06 -13.38
CA THR A 8 6.03 -15.62 -14.45
C THR A 8 6.52 -15.08 -15.79
N LEU A 9 6.47 -15.91 -16.83
CA LEU A 9 6.75 -15.49 -18.21
C LEU A 9 5.68 -14.47 -18.67
N VAL A 10 6.11 -13.32 -19.17
CA VAL A 10 5.26 -12.21 -19.63
C VAL A 10 5.59 -11.74 -21.05
N SER A 11 6.42 -12.49 -21.78
CA SER A 11 6.62 -12.25 -23.22
C SER A 11 5.28 -12.35 -23.97
N PRO A 12 5.08 -11.54 -25.03
CA PRO A 12 3.94 -11.70 -25.90
C PRO A 12 3.97 -13.10 -26.51
N ARG A 13 2.85 -13.83 -26.43
CA ARG A 13 2.73 -15.11 -27.10
C ARG A 13 2.55 -14.87 -28.60
N HIS A 14 3.20 -15.69 -29.42
CA HIS A 14 3.06 -15.69 -30.88
C HIS A 14 3.64 -14.48 -31.63
N PHE A 15 4.44 -13.63 -30.96
CA PHE A 15 5.19 -12.57 -31.65
C PHE A 15 6.67 -12.97 -31.75
N PRO A 16 7.25 -13.03 -32.97
CA PRO A 16 8.65 -13.34 -33.13
C PRO A 16 9.53 -12.21 -32.61
N THR A 17 10.61 -12.58 -31.94
CA THR A 17 11.67 -11.67 -31.52
C THR A 17 12.91 -11.78 -32.41
N PHE A 18 12.92 -12.75 -33.32
CA PHE A 18 13.96 -12.94 -34.32
C PHE A 18 13.35 -13.28 -35.67
N LEU A 19 13.78 -12.56 -36.71
CA LEU A 19 13.39 -12.73 -38.10
C LEU A 19 14.66 -12.90 -38.94
N GLY A 20 15.09 -14.15 -39.15
CA GLY A 20 16.26 -14.45 -39.98
C GLY A 20 15.92 -14.47 -41.47
N ALA A 21 16.89 -14.17 -42.32
CA ALA A 21 16.71 -14.11 -43.78
C ALA A 21 16.32 -15.45 -44.44
N THR A 22 16.71 -16.57 -43.83
CA THR A 22 16.57 -17.93 -44.40
C THR A 22 15.72 -18.87 -43.53
N GLY A 23 15.13 -18.38 -42.45
CA GLY A 23 14.40 -19.17 -41.46
C GLY A 23 13.03 -18.60 -41.11
N GLY A 24 12.18 -19.44 -40.51
CA GLY A 24 10.88 -19.00 -40.01
C GLY A 24 11.01 -18.04 -38.82
N PRO A 25 9.99 -17.20 -38.57
CA PRO A 25 9.95 -16.30 -37.42
C PRO A 25 10.05 -17.09 -36.10
N THR A 26 10.95 -16.70 -35.19
CA THR A 26 11.12 -17.37 -33.88
C THR A 26 11.03 -16.40 -32.70
N THR A 27 10.58 -16.92 -31.55
CA THR A 27 10.51 -16.20 -30.27
C THR A 27 11.57 -16.76 -29.34
N ILE A 28 12.75 -16.15 -29.33
CA ILE A 28 13.90 -16.59 -28.52
C ILE A 28 14.19 -15.65 -27.34
N ASP A 29 13.75 -14.40 -27.43
CA ASP A 29 13.91 -13.41 -26.38
C ASP A 29 12.71 -13.44 -25.43
N LEU A 30 12.97 -13.87 -24.19
CA LEU A 30 11.94 -14.08 -23.18
C LEU A 30 12.04 -13.05 -22.04
N THR A 31 10.89 -12.56 -21.58
CA THR A 31 10.77 -11.61 -20.48
C THR A 31 9.99 -12.26 -19.34
N TRP A 32 10.54 -12.21 -18.14
CA TRP A 32 9.87 -12.66 -16.92
C TRP A 32 9.61 -11.49 -15.99
N ALA A 33 8.51 -11.55 -15.26
CA ALA A 33 8.14 -10.55 -14.27
C ALA A 33 7.74 -11.21 -12.97
N ASN A 34 8.20 -10.65 -11.85
CA ASN A 34 7.67 -11.01 -10.54
C ASN A 34 6.26 -10.44 -10.37
N HIS A 35 5.56 -10.89 -9.31
CA HIS A 35 4.20 -10.44 -9.01
C HIS A 35 4.06 -8.91 -8.94
N ILE A 36 5.03 -8.21 -8.34
CA ILE A 36 5.02 -6.74 -8.23
C ILE A 36 5.00 -6.09 -9.63
N ALA A 37 5.86 -6.56 -10.54
CA ALA A 37 5.95 -6.01 -11.89
C ALA A 37 4.73 -6.38 -12.76
N GLN A 38 3.98 -7.44 -12.41
CA GLN A 38 2.73 -7.81 -13.10
C GLN A 38 1.54 -6.95 -12.65
N CYS A 39 1.51 -6.51 -11.39
CA CYS A 39 0.47 -5.62 -10.88
C CYS A 39 0.53 -4.18 -11.46
N LEU A 40 1.59 -3.82 -12.18
CA LEU A 40 1.77 -2.49 -12.79
C LEU A 40 1.14 -2.38 -14.19
N ASN A 41 0.12 -3.21 -14.48
CA ASN A 41 -0.53 -3.36 -15.79
C ASN A 41 0.46 -3.30 -16.97
N PRO A 42 1.54 -4.09 -16.94
CA PRO A 42 2.56 -3.99 -17.96
C PRO A 42 1.99 -4.38 -19.33
N THR A 43 2.27 -3.58 -20.35
CA THR A 43 2.05 -3.98 -21.74
C THR A 43 3.41 -4.28 -22.37
N THR A 44 3.51 -5.45 -23.00
CA THR A 44 4.70 -5.90 -23.71
C THR A 44 4.37 -5.96 -25.20
N SER A 45 5.19 -5.33 -26.03
CA SER A 45 5.05 -5.39 -27.48
C SER A 45 6.42 -5.52 -28.14
N THR A 46 6.49 -6.15 -29.31
CA THR A 46 7.69 -6.14 -30.15
C THR A 46 7.60 -4.99 -31.16
N ARG A 47 8.71 -4.31 -31.42
CA ARG A 47 8.78 -3.29 -32.46
C ARG A 47 9.23 -3.94 -33.76
N ILE A 48 8.50 -3.70 -34.83
CA ILE A 48 8.76 -4.26 -36.17
C ILE A 48 9.87 -3.49 -36.90
N ASN A 49 10.05 -2.20 -36.58
CA ASN A 49 11.14 -1.38 -37.14
C ASN A 49 12.41 -1.54 -36.29
N ASN A 50 13.37 -2.30 -36.78
CA ASN A 50 14.53 -2.78 -36.04
C ASN A 50 15.88 -2.34 -36.63
N HIS A 51 15.90 -1.31 -37.48
CA HIS A 51 17.12 -0.69 -38.02
C HIS A 51 18.12 -1.72 -38.62
N SER A 52 17.62 -2.66 -39.42
CA SER A 52 18.43 -3.68 -40.12
C SER A 52 19.06 -4.77 -39.24
N SER A 53 18.60 -4.94 -38.00
CA SER A 53 18.93 -6.13 -37.20
C SER A 53 18.01 -7.31 -37.57
N ASP A 54 18.39 -8.55 -37.25
CA ASP A 54 17.48 -9.69 -37.32
C ASP A 54 16.65 -9.85 -36.02
N HIS A 55 17.05 -9.15 -34.94
CA HIS A 55 16.32 -9.14 -33.67
C HIS A 55 15.27 -8.01 -33.62
N GLN A 56 14.11 -8.31 -33.03
CA GLN A 56 13.03 -7.34 -32.76
C GLN A 56 13.16 -6.81 -31.34
N SER A 57 13.07 -5.49 -31.16
CA SER A 57 13.14 -4.90 -29.82
C SER A 57 11.89 -5.24 -29.01
N VAL A 58 12.06 -5.77 -27.80
CA VAL A 58 10.97 -5.98 -26.84
C VAL A 58 10.77 -4.70 -26.03
N ILE A 59 9.64 -4.05 -26.22
CA ILE A 59 9.25 -2.83 -25.50
C ILE A 59 8.30 -3.22 -24.37
N ARG A 60 8.63 -2.80 -23.15
CA ARG A 60 7.77 -2.97 -21.99
C ARG A 60 7.38 -1.63 -21.42
N LYS A 61 6.09 -1.31 -21.47
CA LYS A 61 5.53 -0.14 -20.79
C LYS A 61 5.06 -0.55 -19.42
N ILE A 62 5.58 0.12 -18.39
CA ILE A 62 5.19 -0.08 -17.00
C ILE A 62 4.43 1.17 -16.59
N PHE A 63 3.15 1.01 -16.25
CA PHE A 63 2.38 2.10 -15.70
C PHE A 63 2.57 2.06 -14.18
N PRO A 64 3.24 3.04 -13.56
CA PRO A 64 3.21 3.13 -12.11
C PRO A 64 1.74 3.15 -11.70
N LEU A 65 1.36 2.36 -10.69
CA LEU A 65 0.07 2.58 -10.04
C LEU A 65 0.07 4.07 -9.66
N ASP A 66 -0.81 4.88 -10.28
CA ASP A 66 -1.11 6.27 -9.90
C ASP A 66 -1.78 6.36 -8.51
N HIS A 67 -1.53 5.34 -7.70
CA HIS A 67 -1.91 5.18 -6.33
C HIS A 67 -0.64 4.81 -5.57
N THR A 68 0.37 5.68 -5.56
CA THR A 68 0.79 6.08 -4.22
C THR A 68 -0.47 6.65 -3.60
N PRO A 69 -1.12 5.98 -2.62
CA PRO A 69 -2.05 6.73 -1.81
C PRO A 69 -1.19 7.85 -1.26
N LYS A 70 -1.38 9.09 -1.76
CA LYS A 70 -1.03 10.27 -0.97
C LYS A 70 -1.52 9.90 0.42
N GLN A 71 -0.64 9.85 1.40
CA GLN A 71 -1.06 9.62 2.77
C GLN A 71 -1.97 10.79 3.09
N LYS A 72 -3.25 10.66 2.74
CA LYS A 72 -4.29 11.47 3.33
C LYS A 72 -4.11 11.23 4.82
N PRO A 73 -4.12 12.29 5.64
CA PRO A 73 -4.02 12.12 7.07
C PRO A 73 -4.99 11.01 7.46
N LYS A 74 -4.51 10.02 8.22
CA LYS A 74 -5.35 8.87 8.56
C LYS A 74 -6.48 9.40 9.43
N HIS A 75 -7.61 9.64 8.78
CA HIS A 75 -8.87 9.88 9.43
C HIS A 75 -9.34 8.51 9.91
N LEU A 76 -9.17 8.24 11.21
CA LEU A 76 -9.71 7.01 11.80
C LEU A 76 -11.22 7.17 11.82
N SER A 77 -11.88 6.60 10.81
CA SER A 77 -13.33 6.50 10.76
C SER A 77 -13.83 5.91 12.06
N ILE A 78 -14.80 6.58 12.68
CA ILE A 78 -15.50 6.09 13.85
C ILE A 78 -16.31 4.85 13.45
N THR A 79 -16.50 3.90 14.37
CA THR A 79 -17.46 2.81 14.14
C THR A 79 -18.84 3.30 14.53
N LEU A 80 -19.91 2.78 13.88
CA LEU A 80 -21.29 3.17 14.22
C LEU A 80 -21.59 3.02 15.72
N ARG A 81 -21.02 2.00 16.38
CA ARG A 81 -21.17 1.78 17.83
C ARG A 81 -20.58 2.87 18.73
N LYS A 82 -19.70 3.71 18.20
CA LYS A 82 -19.01 4.78 18.93
C LYS A 82 -19.49 6.17 18.50
N LEU A 83 -20.45 6.25 17.58
CA LEU A 83 -20.99 7.51 17.09
C LEU A 83 -21.68 8.24 18.24
N ASP A 84 -21.31 9.49 18.48
CA ASP A 84 -22.08 10.38 19.33
C ASP A 84 -23.29 10.85 18.52
N HIS A 85 -24.46 10.34 18.87
CA HIS A 85 -25.71 10.64 18.18
C HIS A 85 -26.07 12.14 18.24
N MET A 86 -25.81 12.81 19.37
CA MET A 86 -26.17 14.22 19.52
C MET A 86 -25.28 15.10 18.65
N SER A 87 -23.96 14.88 18.72
CA SER A 87 -22.99 15.58 17.88
C SER A 87 -23.24 15.32 16.38
N PHE A 88 -23.66 14.10 16.03
CA PHE A 88 -23.99 13.74 14.65
C PHE A 88 -25.20 14.50 14.13
N VAL A 89 -26.28 14.54 14.91
CA VAL A 89 -27.51 15.25 14.55
C VAL A 89 -27.25 16.74 14.41
N THR A 90 -26.51 17.35 15.33
CA THR A 90 -26.13 18.77 15.24
C THR A 90 -25.31 19.05 13.98
N SER A 91 -24.25 18.26 13.74
CA SER A 91 -23.42 18.41 12.53
C SER A 91 -24.22 18.19 11.25
N LEU A 92 -25.16 17.24 11.25
CA LEU A 92 -26.00 16.95 10.09
C LEU A 92 -26.91 18.14 9.77
N ARG A 93 -27.55 18.73 10.79
CA ARG A 93 -28.39 19.92 10.63
C ARG A 93 -27.59 21.08 10.06
N GLU A 94 -26.44 21.41 10.65
CA GLU A 94 -25.57 22.48 10.15
C GLU A 94 -25.16 22.28 8.67
N ASN A 95 -24.89 21.03 8.26
CA ASN A 95 -24.51 20.74 6.87
C ASN A 95 -25.69 20.82 5.89
N LEU A 96 -26.90 20.49 6.34
CA LEU A 96 -28.12 20.60 5.54
C LEU A 96 -28.61 22.05 5.46
N ASP A 97 -28.46 22.84 6.53
CA ASP A 97 -28.81 24.26 6.53
C ASP A 97 -27.88 25.07 5.62
N ALA A 98 -26.59 24.69 5.55
CA ALA A 98 -25.63 25.30 4.63
C ALA A 98 -25.87 24.92 3.15
N ASN A 99 -26.56 23.81 2.88
CA ASN A 99 -26.87 23.33 1.53
C ASN A 99 -28.27 22.70 1.51
N PRO A 100 -29.34 23.51 1.62
CA PRO A 100 -30.68 22.98 1.72
C PRO A 100 -31.01 22.19 0.45
N PRO A 101 -31.54 20.96 0.58
CA PRO A 101 -32.04 20.24 -0.58
C PRO A 101 -33.19 21.05 -1.19
N ASN A 102 -33.07 21.38 -2.48
CA ASN A 102 -34.03 22.24 -3.16
C ASN A 102 -35.39 21.50 -3.26
N PRO A 103 -36.47 21.94 -2.57
CA PRO A 103 -37.67 21.10 -2.42
C PRO A 103 -38.61 21.06 -3.63
N VAL A 104 -38.32 21.77 -4.72
CA VAL A 104 -39.41 22.27 -5.59
C VAL A 104 -39.63 21.50 -6.89
N ASP A 105 -38.78 20.55 -7.27
CA ASP A 105 -38.90 19.91 -8.59
C ASP A 105 -38.88 18.38 -8.52
N LEU A 106 -40.03 17.74 -8.74
CA LEU A 106 -40.20 16.27 -8.82
C LEU A 106 -39.59 15.65 -10.09
N TYR A 107 -38.53 16.23 -10.65
CA TYR A 107 -37.80 15.67 -11.77
C TYR A 107 -36.73 14.68 -11.28
N PRO A 108 -36.49 13.56 -11.99
CA PRO A 108 -35.49 12.56 -11.59
C PRO A 108 -34.09 13.14 -11.33
N ASN A 109 -33.70 14.18 -12.07
CA ASN A 109 -32.42 14.86 -11.89
C ASN A 109 -32.32 15.62 -10.56
N THR A 110 -33.41 16.27 -10.13
CA THR A 110 -33.47 16.98 -8.86
C THR A 110 -33.46 16.01 -7.67
N ILE A 111 -34.15 14.87 -7.79
CA ILE A 111 -34.12 13.80 -6.78
C ILE A 111 -32.69 13.25 -6.62
N ASN A 112 -31.99 13.01 -7.72
CA ASN A 112 -30.60 12.54 -7.70
C ASN A 112 -29.65 13.57 -7.05
N GLN A 113 -29.85 14.86 -7.33
CA GLN A 113 -29.07 15.94 -6.72
C GLN A 113 -29.35 16.08 -5.22
N SER A 114 -30.61 16.03 -4.80
CA SER A 114 -31.00 16.06 -3.39
C SER A 114 -30.47 14.83 -2.63
N THR A 115 -30.57 13.64 -3.23
CA THR A 115 -30.01 12.40 -2.66
C THR A 115 -28.49 12.49 -2.52
N THR A 116 -27.81 13.03 -3.52
CA THR A 116 -26.35 13.24 -3.48
C THR A 116 -25.96 14.22 -2.39
N THR A 117 -26.70 15.32 -2.24
CA THR A 117 -26.47 16.34 -1.22
C THR A 117 -26.67 15.77 0.18
N PHE A 118 -27.78 15.06 0.40
CA PHE A 118 -28.08 14.40 1.67
C PHE A 118 -27.03 13.34 2.03
N THR A 119 -26.63 12.50 1.07
CA THR A 119 -25.59 11.49 1.26
C THR A 119 -24.24 12.12 1.63
N LYS A 120 -23.89 13.25 1.00
CA LYS A 120 -22.67 14.01 1.34
C LYS A 120 -22.76 14.59 2.74
N ALA A 121 -23.91 15.15 3.13
CA ALA A 121 -24.12 15.71 4.47
C ALA A 121 -24.00 14.64 5.57
N ILE A 122 -24.63 13.48 5.40
CA ILE A 122 -24.47 12.32 6.30
C ILE A 122 -23.01 11.91 6.41
N ARG A 123 -22.33 11.76 5.27
CA ARG A 123 -20.92 11.36 5.25
C ARG A 123 -20.06 12.36 6.01
N LYS A 124 -20.26 13.66 5.78
CA LYS A 124 -19.48 14.72 6.42
C LYS A 124 -19.74 14.79 7.93
N ALA A 125 -20.99 14.63 8.37
CA ALA A 125 -21.35 14.58 9.79
C ALA A 125 -20.80 13.33 10.49
N PHE A 126 -20.70 12.20 9.77
CA PHE A 126 -20.08 10.99 10.28
C PHE A 126 -18.55 11.12 10.36
N GLU A 127 -17.94 11.70 9.32
CA GLU A 127 -16.50 11.92 9.25
C GLU A 127 -16.05 13.01 10.23
N SER A 128 -16.82 14.04 10.56
CA SER A 128 -16.40 15.06 11.53
C SER A 128 -16.07 14.49 12.92
N GLN A 129 -16.64 13.34 13.29
CA GLN A 129 -16.38 12.66 14.56
C GLN A 129 -15.20 11.70 14.54
N GLY A 130 -14.58 11.45 13.38
CA GLY A 130 -13.39 10.62 13.34
C GLY A 130 -12.18 11.35 13.91
N LYS A 131 -11.21 10.56 14.39
CA LYS A 131 -9.98 11.12 14.95
C LYS A 131 -8.97 11.34 13.84
N TRP A 132 -8.47 12.57 13.75
CA TRP A 132 -7.26 12.85 13.00
C TRP A 132 -6.08 12.22 13.73
N VAL A 133 -5.34 11.33 13.04
CA VAL A 133 -4.06 10.85 13.56
C VAL A 133 -3.05 11.98 13.44
N ILE A 134 -2.93 12.77 14.51
CA ILE A 134 -1.84 13.73 14.68
C ILE A 134 -0.56 12.91 14.87
N THR A 135 0.37 13.04 13.93
CA THR A 135 1.68 12.38 14.02
C THR A 135 2.57 13.25 14.91
N HIS A 136 2.58 12.98 16.22
CA HIS A 136 3.54 13.62 17.11
C HIS A 136 4.95 13.09 16.83
N HIS A 137 5.80 13.94 16.25
CA HIS A 137 7.21 13.61 15.99
C HIS A 137 7.98 13.31 17.29
N ASN A 138 7.54 13.85 18.42
CA ASN A 138 8.16 13.65 19.75
C ASN A 138 7.82 12.29 20.39
N CYS A 139 6.92 11.50 19.81
CA CYS A 139 6.56 10.17 20.30
C CYS A 139 7.26 9.04 19.52
N ILE A 140 8.20 9.38 18.64
CA ILE A 140 8.99 8.40 17.91
C ILE A 140 9.99 7.79 18.88
N LYS A 141 9.99 6.45 18.97
CA LYS A 141 10.86 5.74 19.91
C LYS A 141 12.33 6.04 19.58
N PRO A 142 13.24 6.17 20.57
CA PRO A 142 14.63 6.54 20.32
C PRO A 142 15.38 5.57 19.39
N TRP A 143 15.03 4.28 19.43
CA TRP A 143 15.58 3.25 18.53
C TRP A 143 14.97 3.26 17.13
N TRP A 144 13.95 4.07 16.88
CA TRP A 144 13.25 4.11 15.59
C TRP A 144 14.02 4.98 14.60
N GLU A 145 14.82 4.33 13.75
CA GLU A 145 15.49 5.01 12.65
C GLU A 145 14.58 5.16 11.44
N THR A 146 13.96 6.33 11.32
CA THR A 146 13.00 6.68 10.26
C THR A 146 13.54 6.41 8.85
N LYS A 147 14.82 6.72 8.58
CA LYS A 147 15.46 6.49 7.27
C LYS A 147 15.54 5.01 6.89
N ILE A 148 15.66 4.12 7.88
CA ILE A 148 15.76 2.67 7.69
C ILE A 148 14.36 2.02 7.70
N LEU A 149 13.53 2.36 8.69
CA LEU A 149 12.26 1.67 8.92
C LEU A 149 11.13 2.15 8.01
N ASN A 150 11.08 3.43 7.61
CA ASN A 150 9.98 3.92 6.77
C ASN A 150 9.89 3.23 5.40
N PRO A 151 10.99 3.02 4.66
CA PRO A 151 10.94 2.25 3.42
C PRO A 151 10.41 0.82 3.62
N LEU A 152 10.81 0.17 4.72
CA LEU A 152 10.35 -1.19 5.06
C LEU A 152 8.86 -1.22 5.43
N VAL A 153 8.40 -0.26 6.24
CA VAL A 153 6.98 -0.10 6.57
C VAL A 153 6.16 0.16 5.31
N LYS A 154 6.65 0.99 4.38
CA LYS A 154 5.97 1.27 3.11
C LYS A 154 5.82 -0.02 2.30
N LYS A 155 6.91 -0.77 2.06
CA LYS A 155 6.88 -2.04 1.32
C LYS A 155 5.93 -3.06 1.97
N ARG A 156 6.02 -3.24 3.29
CA ARG A 156 5.14 -4.12 4.06
C ARG A 156 3.67 -3.71 3.95
N ASN A 157 3.36 -2.42 4.08
CA ASN A 157 1.97 -1.94 4.02
C ASN A 157 1.39 -2.08 2.62
N VAL A 158 2.18 -1.86 1.56
CA VAL A 158 1.76 -2.13 0.18
C VAL A 158 1.42 -3.61 0.02
N ALA A 159 2.30 -4.51 0.46
CA ALA A 159 2.06 -5.96 0.40
C ALA A 159 0.83 -6.37 1.23
N ARG A 160 0.63 -5.76 2.41
CA ARG A 160 -0.57 -6.00 3.25
C ARG A 160 -1.84 -5.57 2.52
N CYS A 161 -1.86 -4.38 1.92
CA CYS A 161 -3.01 -3.91 1.15
C CYS A 161 -3.32 -4.85 -0.02
N GLN A 162 -2.30 -5.35 -0.71
CA GLN A 162 -2.48 -6.33 -1.79
C GLN A 162 -3.03 -7.67 -1.29
N MET A 163 -2.48 -8.20 -0.20
CA MET A 163 -2.99 -9.41 0.45
C MET A 163 -4.47 -9.27 0.82
N LEU A 164 -4.86 -8.13 1.41
CA LEU A 164 -6.26 -7.88 1.79
C LEU A 164 -7.19 -7.69 0.58
N LYS A 165 -6.69 -7.14 -0.52
CA LYS A 165 -7.49 -6.92 -1.74
C LYS A 165 -7.69 -8.19 -2.56
N THR A 166 -6.66 -9.02 -2.67
CA THR A 166 -6.65 -10.16 -3.61
C THR A 166 -6.99 -11.48 -2.94
N GLY A 167 -6.67 -11.67 -1.66
CA GLY A 167 -6.87 -12.93 -0.95
C GLY A 167 -5.99 -14.09 -1.44
N LEU A 168 -5.10 -13.87 -2.41
CA LEU A 168 -4.32 -14.93 -3.05
C LEU A 168 -3.16 -15.43 -2.17
N PRO A 169 -2.79 -16.72 -2.23
CA PRO A 169 -1.66 -17.29 -1.48
C PRO A 169 -0.33 -16.58 -1.74
N GLU A 170 -0.09 -16.14 -2.98
CA GLU A 170 1.15 -15.45 -3.39
C GLU A 170 1.25 -14.07 -2.73
N SER A 171 0.12 -13.34 -2.65
CA SER A 171 0.06 -12.04 -1.99
C SER A 171 0.27 -12.17 -0.48
N LYS A 172 -0.24 -13.25 0.12
CA LYS A 172 0.01 -13.60 1.52
C LYS A 172 1.49 -13.90 1.77
N THR A 173 2.11 -14.71 0.92
CA THR A 173 3.56 -15.01 0.99
C THR A 173 4.41 -13.75 0.87
N LEU A 174 4.11 -12.87 -0.09
CA LEU A 174 4.83 -11.61 -0.26
C LEU A 174 4.71 -10.69 0.97
N TYR A 175 3.53 -10.61 1.58
CA TYR A 175 3.35 -9.89 2.84
C TYR A 175 4.24 -10.44 3.95
N TYR A 176 4.26 -11.76 4.15
CA TYR A 176 5.09 -12.37 5.19
C TYR A 176 6.58 -12.16 4.94
N GLN A 177 7.05 -12.24 3.70
CA GLN A 177 8.46 -11.93 3.37
C GLN A 177 8.83 -10.50 3.79
N HIS A 178 8.00 -9.51 3.45
CA HIS A 178 8.25 -8.13 3.87
C HIS A 178 8.08 -7.90 5.37
N TRP A 179 7.16 -8.64 6.01
CA TRP A 179 6.97 -8.61 7.45
C TRP A 179 8.21 -9.13 8.20
N GLU A 180 8.78 -10.25 7.76
CA GLU A 180 9.97 -10.83 8.39
C GLU A 180 11.20 -9.92 8.25
N VAL A 181 11.40 -9.31 7.08
CA VAL A 181 12.48 -8.31 6.89
C VAL A 181 12.30 -7.11 7.83
N PHE A 182 11.07 -6.58 7.93
CA PHE A 182 10.76 -5.48 8.86
C PHE A 182 11.01 -5.89 10.32
N LYS A 183 10.50 -7.06 10.73
CA LYS A 183 10.61 -7.58 12.10
C LYS A 183 12.07 -7.76 12.51
N ARG A 184 12.89 -8.35 11.64
CA ARG A 184 14.34 -8.51 11.85
C ARG A 184 15.04 -7.16 12.03
N LYS A 185 14.73 -6.18 11.18
CA LYS A 185 15.34 -4.86 11.28
C LYS A 185 14.94 -4.09 12.54
N VAL A 186 13.68 -4.22 12.96
CA VAL A 186 13.23 -3.68 14.24
C VAL A 186 13.97 -4.32 15.41
N TRP A 187 14.16 -5.64 15.36
CA TRP A 187 14.93 -6.35 16.39
C TRP A 187 16.39 -5.88 16.42
N GLU A 188 17.08 -5.80 15.28
CA GLU A 188 18.45 -5.28 15.16
C GLU A 188 18.60 -3.87 15.77
N LEU A 189 17.69 -2.95 15.44
CA LEU A 189 17.73 -1.58 15.92
C LEU A 189 17.48 -1.48 17.43
N LYS A 190 16.50 -2.25 17.94
CA LYS A 190 16.24 -2.32 19.38
C LYS A 190 17.45 -2.86 20.14
N THR A 191 18.03 -3.97 19.67
CA THR A 191 19.20 -4.59 20.29
C THR A 191 20.41 -3.65 20.26
N SER A 192 20.65 -2.96 19.15
CA SER A 192 21.76 -2.00 19.01
C SER A 192 21.58 -0.79 19.93
N HIS A 193 20.36 -0.26 20.02
CA HIS A 193 20.02 0.81 20.95
C HIS A 193 20.23 0.38 22.40
N TRP A 194 19.77 -0.82 22.77
CA TRP A 194 19.97 -1.37 24.12
C TRP A 194 21.45 -1.55 24.47
N ARG A 195 22.24 -2.10 23.55
CA ARG A 195 23.70 -2.24 23.73
C ARG A 195 24.38 -0.89 23.95
N ARG A 196 23.99 0.13 23.16
CA ARG A 196 24.52 1.49 23.32
C ARG A 196 24.13 2.10 24.66
N PHE A 197 22.88 1.96 25.06
CA PHE A 197 22.38 2.43 26.35
C PHE A 197 23.19 1.81 27.51
N LEU A 198 23.39 0.49 27.50
CA LEU A 198 24.18 -0.19 28.53
C LEU A 198 25.64 0.28 28.57
N ALA A 199 26.24 0.54 27.41
CA ALA A 199 27.61 1.05 27.33
C ALA A 199 27.74 2.49 27.85
N GLU A 200 26.73 3.33 27.64
CA GLU A 200 26.74 4.75 28.06
C GLU A 200 26.29 4.97 29.51
N LYS A 201 25.37 4.16 30.01
CA LYS A 201 24.70 4.36 31.32
C LYS A 201 25.06 3.33 32.37
N GLY A 202 25.82 2.30 32.02
CA GLY A 202 26.18 1.21 32.92
C GLY A 202 25.03 0.24 33.23
N PRO A 203 25.35 -1.00 33.62
CA PRO A 203 24.36 -2.05 33.90
C PRO A 203 23.44 -1.74 35.09
N GLU A 204 23.88 -0.90 36.03
CA GLU A 204 23.11 -0.45 37.19
C GLU A 204 21.83 0.33 36.81
N ASN A 205 21.85 1.04 35.69
CA ASN A 205 20.69 1.76 35.17
C ASN A 205 19.79 0.89 34.28
N ALA A 206 20.21 -0.34 33.96
CA ALA A 206 19.46 -1.25 33.10
C ALA A 206 18.10 -1.66 33.72
N CYS A 207 18.05 -1.83 35.04
CA CYS A 207 16.82 -2.22 35.75
C CYS A 207 15.73 -1.14 35.70
N LEU A 208 16.09 0.14 35.64
CA LEU A 208 15.12 1.25 35.55
C LEU A 208 14.48 1.33 34.15
N GLU A 209 15.21 0.90 33.12
CA GLU A 209 14.77 0.89 31.71
C GLU A 209 14.33 -0.49 31.21
N TYR A 210 14.29 -1.51 32.08
CA TYR A 210 13.90 -2.91 31.79
C TYR A 210 12.39 -3.07 31.46
N LYS A 211 11.78 -2.15 30.72
CA LYS A 211 10.44 -2.32 30.13
C LYS A 211 10.48 -3.01 28.76
N PHE A 212 11.66 -3.42 28.28
CA PHE A 212 11.88 -3.81 26.89
C PHE A 212 12.02 -5.31 26.61
N THR A 213 12.09 -6.17 27.62
CA THR A 213 12.22 -7.62 27.44
C THR A 213 11.16 -8.35 28.24
N LYS A 214 9.95 -8.49 27.68
CA LYS A 214 9.09 -9.60 28.09
C LYS A 214 9.77 -10.88 27.63
N GLU A 215 10.07 -11.77 28.57
CA GLU A 215 10.46 -13.14 28.24
C GLU A 215 9.37 -13.76 27.36
N HIS A 216 9.76 -14.26 26.20
CA HIS A 216 8.88 -15.13 25.44
C HIS A 216 8.88 -16.48 26.14
N SER A 217 7.82 -16.76 26.89
CA SER A 217 7.55 -18.08 27.46
C SER A 217 7.59 -19.12 26.33
N THR A 218 8.58 -20.00 26.37
CA THR A 218 8.60 -21.23 25.58
C THR A 218 7.68 -22.22 26.28
N THR A 219 6.47 -22.36 25.75
CA THR A 219 5.57 -23.50 25.98
C THR A 219 5.13 -24.01 24.62
#